data_AF-A0A353A3L9-F1
#
_entry.id   AF-A0A353A3L9-F1
#
_cell.length_a   1.000
_cell.length_b   1.000
_cell.length_c   1.000
_cell.angle_alpha   90.00
_cell.angle_beta   90.00
_cell.angle_gamma   90.00
#
_symmetry.space_group_name_H-M   'P 1'
#
loop_
_entity.id
_entity.type
_entity.pdbx_description
1 polymer ?
#
loop_
_entity_poly.entity_id
_entity_poly.type
_entity_poly.pdbx_seq_one_letter_code
_entity_poly.pdbx_strand_id
1 'polypeptide(L)'
;MKHRACLLLAFVIAVLVAAAMRCAVYGIYLIPHDAQRPVLLAGDRVLVRKWAYGWRMPWWEEGARQGRKAPQQGDWVAFSIPEPPRSQTQDGIGCLMACPVDTVWTGPQFRVSPVRDYSRGCIWPLVVPRKGESIDLAPWNVALYARTINAHEGTRVSVAADRLLWNGRAYRRFRFRKDYYWVYSGNPRNLQDSRAMGFLPAQAITGQATTLLYSLDPAQPWYRRLRAARTFSPLGGKP
;
A
#
# COMPACT_ATOMS: atom_id res chain seq x y z
N MET A 1 -6.08 -39.80 34.02
CA MET A 1 -5.30 -39.61 32.76
C MET A 1 -6.10 -38.92 31.64
N LYS A 2 -7.35 -39.33 31.36
CA LYS A 2 -8.20 -38.76 30.28
C LYS A 2 -8.39 -37.23 30.35
N HIS A 3 -8.50 -36.66 31.56
CA HIS A 3 -8.72 -35.22 31.74
C HIS A 3 -7.51 -34.35 31.35
N ARG A 4 -6.28 -34.81 31.64
CA ARG A 4 -5.04 -34.12 31.27
C ARG A 4 -4.82 -34.14 29.75
N ALA A 5 -5.16 -35.24 29.08
CA ALA A 5 -5.09 -35.35 27.62
C ALA A 5 -6.09 -34.43 26.90
N CYS A 6 -7.32 -34.28 27.44
CA CYS A 6 -8.34 -33.38 26.90
C CYS A 6 -7.90 -31.90 27.00
N LEU A 7 -7.34 -31.50 28.15
CA LEU A 7 -6.82 -30.14 28.35
C LEU A 7 -5.64 -29.83 27.42
N LEU A 8 -4.73 -30.79 27.22
CA LEU A 8 -3.58 -30.64 26.33
C LEU A 8 -4.03 -30.49 24.86
N LEU A 9 -4.99 -31.30 24.42
CA LEU A 9 -5.56 -31.20 23.07
C LEU A 9 -6.25 -29.84 22.85
N ALA A 10 -7.06 -29.39 23.82
CA ALA A 10 -7.73 -28.09 23.75
C ALA A 10 -6.73 -26.93 23.65
N PHE A 11 -5.63 -26.98 24.41
CA PHE A 11 -4.57 -25.97 24.34
C PHE A 11 -3.87 -25.95 22.97
N VAL A 12 -3.51 -27.12 22.42
CA VAL A 12 -2.90 -27.22 21.10
C VAL A 12 -3.83 -26.66 20.02
N ILE A 13 -5.12 -27.00 20.07
CA ILE A 13 -6.12 -26.45 19.15
C ILE A 13 -6.20 -24.93 19.29
N ALA A 14 -6.24 -24.39 20.51
CA ALA A 14 -6.30 -22.95 20.74
C ALA A 14 -5.07 -22.22 20.17
N VAL A 15 -3.87 -22.78 20.34
CA VAL A 15 -2.63 -22.22 19.76
C VAL A 15 -2.66 -22.27 18.24
N LEU A 16 -3.10 -23.38 17.65
CA LEU A 16 -3.23 -23.51 16.19
C LEU A 16 -4.25 -22.52 15.61
N VAL A 17 -5.39 -22.34 16.28
CA VAL A 17 -6.42 -21.36 15.89
C VAL A 17 -5.86 -19.94 16.01
N ALA A 18 -5.17 -19.60 17.09
CA ALA A 18 -4.56 -18.29 17.27
C ALA A 18 -3.48 -18.01 16.20
N ALA A 19 -2.65 -19.00 15.89
CA ALA A 19 -1.65 -18.92 14.82
C ALA A 19 -2.31 -18.73 13.44
N ALA A 20 -3.38 -19.50 13.14
CA ALA A 20 -4.15 -19.35 11.92
C ALA A 20 -4.79 -17.95 11.82
N MET A 21 -5.36 -17.43 12.91
CA MET A 21 -5.91 -16.08 12.97
C MET A 21 -4.84 -15.00 12.71
N ARG A 22 -3.63 -15.16 13.24
CA ARG A 22 -2.52 -14.22 13.05
C ARG A 22 -1.93 -14.28 11.63
N CYS A 23 -1.83 -15.48 11.06
CA CYS A 23 -1.33 -15.64 9.70
C CYS A 23 -2.33 -15.11 8.68
N ALA A 24 -3.62 -15.42 8.87
CA ALA A 24 -4.62 -15.21 7.84
C ALA A 24 -5.52 -13.98 8.08
N VAL A 25 -6.01 -13.70 9.29
CA VAL A 25 -7.10 -12.72 9.49
C VAL A 25 -6.57 -11.32 9.81
N TYR A 26 -5.73 -11.19 10.84
CA TYR A 26 -5.33 -9.90 11.40
C TYR A 26 -3.80 -9.80 11.53
N GLY A 27 -3.27 -8.63 11.22
CA GLY A 27 -1.88 -8.24 11.48
C GLY A 27 -1.82 -6.98 12.34
N ILE A 28 -0.76 -6.85 13.15
CA ILE A 28 -0.45 -5.63 13.88
C ILE A 28 0.80 -5.05 13.24
N TYR A 29 0.69 -3.85 12.67
CA TYR A 29 1.79 -3.13 12.04
C TYR A 29 2.28 -2.02 12.95
N LEU A 30 3.60 -1.94 13.14
CA LEU A 30 4.25 -0.86 13.91
C LEU A 30 4.69 0.25 12.97
N ILE A 31 4.30 1.49 13.26
CA ILE A 31 4.75 2.65 12.50
C ILE A 31 6.15 3.06 12.96
N PRO A 32 7.15 3.08 12.06
CA PRO A 32 8.53 3.46 12.38
C PRO A 32 8.64 4.98 12.64
N HIS A 33 9.86 5.43 12.97
CA HIS A 33 10.12 6.82 13.38
C HIS A 33 9.77 7.88 12.32
N ASP A 34 9.87 7.56 11.02
CA ASP A 34 9.58 8.46 9.89
C ASP A 34 8.08 8.54 9.58
N ALA A 35 7.31 8.95 10.59
CA ALA A 35 5.87 8.81 10.62
C ALA A 35 5.10 9.72 9.64
N GLN A 36 3.90 9.27 9.32
CA GLN A 36 2.93 9.90 8.44
C GLN A 36 2.10 10.96 9.18
N ARG A 37 2.77 12.00 9.68
CA ARG A 37 2.09 13.09 10.40
C ARG A 37 1.12 13.83 9.45
N PRO A 38 -0.11 14.17 9.91
CA PRO A 38 -0.62 14.06 11.28
C PRO A 38 -1.37 12.75 11.58
N VAL A 39 -1.66 11.91 10.58
CA VAL A 39 -2.58 10.77 10.75
C VAL A 39 -1.95 9.65 11.56
N LEU A 40 -0.74 9.20 11.19
CA LEU A 40 0.01 8.20 11.95
C LEU A 40 1.25 8.81 12.58
N LEU A 41 1.51 8.43 13.82
CA LEU A 41 2.64 8.86 14.62
C LEU A 41 3.59 7.69 14.87
N ALA A 42 4.86 8.02 15.10
CA ALA A 42 5.86 7.02 15.47
C ALA A 42 5.40 6.29 16.76
N GLY A 43 5.47 4.96 16.72
CA GLY A 43 5.03 4.10 17.82
C GLY A 43 3.54 3.76 17.84
N ASP A 44 2.76 4.22 16.85
CA ASP A 44 1.41 3.73 16.59
C ASP A 44 1.47 2.26 16.17
N ARG A 45 0.53 1.47 16.68
CA ARG A 45 0.29 0.10 16.22
C ARG A 45 -1.08 -0.01 15.60
N VAL A 46 -1.09 -0.37 14.33
CA VAL A 46 -2.29 -0.37 13.50
C VAL A 46 -2.75 -1.80 13.28
N LEU A 47 -4.03 -2.03 13.54
CA LEU A 47 -4.69 -3.28 13.23
C LEU A 47 -5.01 -3.31 11.73
N VAL A 48 -4.54 -4.37 11.08
CA VAL A 48 -4.71 -4.61 9.65
C VAL A 48 -5.53 -5.88 9.44
N ARG A 49 -6.64 -5.75 8.70
CA ARG A 49 -7.48 -6.85 8.25
C ARG A 49 -6.95 -7.39 6.93
N LYS A 50 -6.29 -8.54 6.95
CA LYS A 50 -5.69 -9.16 5.76
C LYS A 50 -6.75 -9.68 4.77
N TRP A 51 -7.91 -10.11 5.28
CA TRP A 51 -9.01 -10.61 4.45
C TRP A 51 -9.96 -9.54 3.89
N ALA A 52 -9.75 -8.26 4.22
CA ALA A 52 -10.67 -7.18 3.82
C ALA A 52 -10.91 -7.11 2.31
N TYR A 53 -9.95 -7.59 1.52
CA TYR A 53 -9.96 -7.51 0.06
C TYR A 53 -9.95 -8.90 -0.61
N GLY A 54 -10.48 -9.90 0.08
CA GLY A 54 -10.53 -11.27 -0.38
C GLY A 54 -9.45 -12.15 0.24
N TRP A 55 -9.61 -13.44 0.01
CA TRP A 55 -8.76 -14.47 0.57
C TRP A 55 -7.49 -14.65 -0.25
N ARG A 56 -6.36 -14.84 0.44
CA ARG A 56 -5.05 -15.08 -0.17
C ARG A 56 -4.47 -16.39 0.36
N MET A 57 -4.30 -17.37 -0.51
CA MET A 57 -3.67 -18.65 -0.17
C MET A 57 -2.20 -18.65 -0.58
N PRO A 58 -1.29 -19.27 0.22
CA PRO A 58 0.12 -19.41 -0.14
C PRO A 58 0.38 -20.16 -1.46
N TRP A 59 -0.56 -21.00 -1.88
CA TRP A 59 -0.45 -21.85 -3.07
C TRP A 59 -1.18 -21.31 -4.31
N TRP A 60 -1.82 -20.14 -4.23
CA TRP A 60 -2.40 -19.49 -5.40
C TRP A 60 -1.33 -18.64 -6.13
N GLU A 61 -1.57 -18.33 -7.40
CA GLU A 61 -0.74 -17.35 -8.13
C GLU A 61 -0.54 -16.08 -7.29
N GLU A 62 0.66 -15.51 -7.32
CA GLU A 62 1.03 -14.34 -6.52
C GLU A 62 0.05 -13.18 -6.75
N GLY A 63 -0.87 -12.99 -5.81
CA GLY A 63 -1.85 -11.90 -5.88
C GLY A 63 -3.23 -12.28 -6.38
N ALA A 64 -3.48 -13.54 -6.73
CA ALA A 64 -4.84 -14.03 -6.91
C ALA A 64 -5.59 -13.93 -5.57
N ARG A 65 -6.67 -13.15 -5.57
CA ARG A 65 -7.58 -13.00 -4.44
C ARG A 65 -8.92 -13.59 -4.81
N GLN A 66 -9.42 -14.48 -3.97
CA GLN A 66 -10.78 -14.99 -4.10
C GLN A 66 -11.67 -14.17 -3.15
N GLY A 67 -12.54 -13.31 -3.69
CA GLY A 67 -13.43 -12.45 -2.89
C GLY A 67 -13.73 -11.11 -3.56
N ARG A 68 -14.92 -10.56 -3.29
CA ARG A 68 -15.58 -9.57 -4.16
C ARG A 68 -15.18 -8.09 -3.95
N LYS A 69 -14.45 -7.72 -2.89
CA LYS A 69 -14.22 -6.30 -2.58
C LYS A 69 -12.82 -5.85 -2.99
N ALA A 70 -12.72 -5.17 -4.12
CA ALA A 70 -11.51 -4.43 -4.48
C ALA A 70 -11.28 -3.29 -3.47
N PRO A 71 -10.01 -2.94 -3.18
CA PRO A 71 -9.67 -1.74 -2.44
C PRO A 71 -10.32 -0.50 -3.04
N GLN A 72 -10.83 0.38 -2.18
CA GLN A 72 -11.58 1.57 -2.59
C GLN A 72 -10.82 2.85 -2.24
N GLN A 73 -11.12 3.92 -2.95
CA GLN A 73 -10.60 5.24 -2.64
C GLN A 73 -10.98 5.65 -1.20
N GLY A 74 -9.99 6.15 -0.46
CA GLY A 74 -10.07 6.51 0.95
C GLY A 74 -9.73 5.37 1.92
N ASP A 75 -9.56 4.14 1.43
CA ASP A 75 -9.10 3.05 2.29
C ASP A 75 -7.63 3.27 2.69
N TRP A 76 -7.34 3.06 3.97
CA TRP A 76 -5.98 2.86 4.42
C TRP A 76 -5.57 1.42 4.21
N VAL A 77 -4.47 1.20 3.52
CA VAL A 77 -3.95 -0.12 3.18
C VAL A 77 -2.57 -0.31 3.73
N ALA A 78 -2.30 -1.51 4.25
CA ALA A 78 -0.93 -1.97 4.44
C ALA A 78 -0.46 -2.60 3.14
N PHE A 79 0.82 -2.42 2.81
CA PHE A 79 1.44 -2.98 1.63
C PHE A 79 2.88 -3.39 1.90
N SER A 80 3.37 -4.33 1.11
CA SER A 80 4.72 -4.87 1.17
C SER A 80 5.27 -4.99 -0.24
N ILE A 81 6.38 -4.32 -0.52
CA ILE A 81 7.06 -4.34 -1.82
C ILE A 81 8.41 -5.04 -1.65
N PRO A 82 8.73 -6.06 -2.46
CA PRO A 82 10.06 -6.67 -2.41
C PRO A 82 11.08 -5.69 -2.99
N GLU A 83 12.13 -5.38 -2.23
CA GLU A 83 13.26 -4.58 -2.69
C GLU A 83 14.44 -5.50 -3.09
N PRO A 84 15.36 -5.08 -3.97
CA PRO A 84 16.61 -5.80 -4.21
C PRO A 84 17.60 -5.55 -3.05
N PRO A 85 18.21 -6.59 -2.44
CA PRO A 85 18.01 -8.03 -2.67
C PRO A 85 16.67 -8.53 -2.11
N ARG A 86 16.01 -9.48 -2.82
CA ARG A 86 14.63 -9.99 -2.54
C ARG A 86 14.35 -10.44 -1.10
N SER A 87 15.38 -10.59 -0.27
CA SER A 87 15.27 -10.85 1.16
C SER A 87 14.74 -9.65 1.96
N GLN A 88 14.70 -8.44 1.40
CA GLN A 88 14.18 -7.24 2.04
C GLN A 88 12.82 -6.85 1.45
N THR A 89 11.90 -6.44 2.32
CA THR A 89 10.61 -5.88 1.93
C THR A 89 10.48 -4.46 2.49
N GLN A 90 10.01 -3.56 1.65
CA GLN A 90 9.54 -2.25 2.06
C GLN A 90 8.07 -2.38 2.49
N ASP A 91 7.84 -2.40 3.79
CA ASP A 91 6.51 -2.43 4.37
C ASP A 91 6.04 -1.01 4.66
N GLY A 92 4.79 -0.71 4.30
CA GLY A 92 4.20 0.60 4.49
C GLY A 92 2.70 0.53 4.77
N ILE A 93 2.17 1.62 5.30
CA ILE A 93 0.73 1.89 5.37
C ILE A 93 0.48 3.15 4.56
N GLY A 94 -0.63 3.26 3.85
CA GLY A 94 -0.97 4.50 3.14
C GLY A 94 -2.43 4.55 2.73
N CYS A 95 -2.91 5.75 2.40
CA CYS A 95 -4.28 5.98 1.96
C CYS A 95 -4.38 5.85 0.44
N LEU A 96 -5.38 5.11 -0.04
CA LEU A 96 -5.69 5.00 -1.45
C LEU A 96 -6.35 6.28 -1.94
N MET A 97 -5.65 7.05 -2.77
CA MET A 97 -6.21 8.27 -3.36
C MET A 97 -6.95 8.00 -4.67
N ALA A 98 -6.62 6.91 -5.37
CA ALA A 98 -7.21 6.54 -6.65
C ALA A 98 -7.06 5.05 -6.96
N CYS A 99 -8.06 4.48 -7.62
CA CYS A 99 -8.21 3.09 -8.01
C CYS A 99 -7.93 2.89 -9.51
N PRO A 100 -7.80 1.65 -10.01
CA PRO A 100 -7.63 1.40 -11.45
C PRO A 100 -8.71 2.12 -12.28
N VAL A 101 -8.31 2.72 -13.41
CA VAL A 101 -9.15 3.53 -14.33
C VAL A 101 -9.47 4.93 -13.81
N ASP A 102 -9.28 5.24 -12.53
CA ASP A 102 -9.46 6.61 -12.04
C ASP A 102 -8.43 7.54 -12.70
N THR A 103 -8.84 8.79 -12.93
CA THR A 103 -7.96 9.86 -13.39
C THR A 103 -7.74 10.83 -12.24
N VAL A 104 -6.48 11.02 -11.87
CA VAL A 104 -6.06 12.07 -10.93
C VAL A 104 -5.30 13.15 -11.67
N TRP A 105 -5.23 14.32 -11.07
CA TRP A 105 -4.51 15.46 -11.62
C TRP A 105 -3.16 15.59 -10.93
N THR A 106 -2.08 15.42 -11.68
CA THR A 106 -0.72 15.54 -11.17
C THR A 106 -0.19 16.96 -11.35
N GLY A 107 0.60 17.38 -10.37
CA GLY A 107 1.36 18.63 -10.39
C GLY A 107 2.84 18.39 -10.09
N PRO A 108 3.58 19.46 -9.73
CA PRO A 108 4.98 19.38 -9.35
C PRO A 108 5.24 18.32 -8.25
N GLN A 109 6.41 17.67 -8.31
CA GLN A 109 6.82 16.61 -7.39
C GLN A 109 5.81 15.45 -7.25
N PHE A 110 5.04 15.17 -8.30
CA PHE A 110 4.00 14.13 -8.33
C PHE A 110 2.92 14.30 -7.25
N ARG A 111 2.66 15.54 -6.83
CA ARG A 111 1.45 15.82 -6.04
C ARG A 111 0.24 15.46 -6.89
N VAL A 112 -0.71 14.74 -6.31
CA VAL A 112 -1.97 14.42 -6.99
C VAL A 112 -3.16 15.11 -6.32
N SER A 113 -4.16 15.40 -7.12
CA SER A 113 -5.46 15.90 -6.68
C SER A 113 -6.57 15.11 -7.40
N PRO A 114 -7.66 14.74 -6.70
CA PRO A 114 -8.80 14.07 -7.36
C PRO A 114 -9.50 14.99 -8.36
N VAL A 115 -9.37 16.30 -8.20
CA VAL A 115 -9.92 17.33 -9.08
C VAL A 115 -8.81 18.20 -9.65
N ARG A 116 -9.05 18.81 -10.81
CA ARG A 116 -8.09 19.74 -11.41
C ARG A 116 -7.94 20.96 -10.51
N ASP A 117 -6.73 21.19 -10.03
CA ASP A 117 -6.44 22.24 -9.04
C ASP A 117 -5.29 23.11 -9.54
N TYR A 118 -5.65 24.28 -10.08
CA TYR A 118 -4.70 25.26 -10.60
C TYR A 118 -3.87 25.90 -9.47
N SER A 119 -4.46 26.13 -8.30
CA SER A 119 -3.79 26.74 -7.15
C SER A 119 -2.65 25.85 -6.63
N ARG A 120 -2.78 24.53 -6.76
CA ARG A 120 -1.73 23.54 -6.41
C ARG A 120 -0.90 23.07 -7.60
N GLY A 121 -1.12 23.62 -8.81
CA GLY A 121 -0.43 23.21 -10.04
C GLY A 121 -0.77 21.79 -10.51
N CYS A 122 -1.83 21.18 -9.99
CA CYS A 122 -2.28 19.83 -10.34
C CYS A 122 -3.20 19.92 -11.56
N ILE A 123 -2.60 20.04 -12.75
CA ILE A 123 -3.32 20.39 -13.99
C ILE A 123 -3.14 19.36 -15.12
N TRP A 124 -2.28 18.37 -14.92
CA TRP A 124 -2.02 17.32 -15.91
C TRP A 124 -2.77 16.03 -15.53
N PRO A 125 -3.57 15.45 -16.43
CA PRO A 125 -4.28 14.22 -16.12
C PRO A 125 -3.31 13.04 -16.05
N LEU A 126 -3.57 12.15 -15.11
CA LEU A 126 -2.80 10.96 -14.84
C LEU A 126 -3.77 9.80 -14.57
N VAL A 127 -3.81 8.83 -15.49
CA VAL A 127 -4.68 7.66 -15.39
C VAL A 127 -4.01 6.59 -14.56
N VAL A 128 -4.73 6.03 -13.59
CA VAL A 128 -4.25 4.89 -12.79
C VAL A 128 -4.36 3.61 -13.61
N PRO A 129 -3.26 2.85 -13.81
CA PRO A 129 -3.29 1.69 -14.70
C PRO A 129 -4.19 0.54 -14.25
N ARG A 130 -4.87 -0.06 -15.23
CA ARG A 130 -5.65 -1.29 -15.09
C ARG A 130 -5.01 -2.42 -15.90
N LYS A 131 -5.15 -3.65 -15.41
CA LYS A 131 -4.70 -4.85 -16.11
C LYS A 131 -5.31 -4.94 -17.51
N GLY A 132 -4.43 -5.06 -18.51
CA GLY A 132 -4.79 -5.26 -19.90
C GLY A 132 -5.11 -3.96 -20.65
N GLU A 133 -5.08 -2.80 -19.99
CA GLU A 133 -5.33 -1.50 -20.61
C GLU A 133 -4.02 -0.86 -21.11
N SER A 134 -4.10 -0.16 -22.24
CA SER A 134 -2.97 0.56 -22.83
C SER A 134 -3.10 2.04 -22.51
N ILE A 135 -2.05 2.62 -21.92
CA ILE A 135 -2.00 4.05 -21.57
C ILE A 135 -1.09 4.80 -22.52
N ASP A 136 -1.52 6.00 -22.90
CA ASP A 136 -0.71 6.95 -23.67
C ASP A 136 0.38 7.60 -22.81
N LEU A 137 1.60 7.53 -23.32
CA LEU A 137 2.80 8.09 -22.71
C LEU A 137 3.07 9.47 -23.28
N ALA A 138 3.17 10.44 -22.39
CA ALA A 138 3.40 11.84 -22.70
C ALA A 138 4.53 12.40 -21.83
N PRO A 139 5.16 13.52 -22.22
CA PRO A 139 6.32 14.07 -21.49
C PRO A 139 6.09 14.25 -19.98
N TRP A 140 4.89 14.67 -19.57
CA TRP A 140 4.57 14.91 -18.16
C TRP A 140 4.34 13.64 -17.33
N ASN A 141 4.02 12.50 -17.97
CA ASN A 141 3.66 11.26 -17.26
C ASN A 141 4.69 10.12 -17.43
N VAL A 142 5.54 10.21 -18.46
CA VAL A 142 6.40 9.10 -18.90
C VAL A 142 7.39 8.67 -17.81
N ALA A 143 7.92 9.61 -17.04
CA ALA A 143 8.84 9.32 -15.95
C ALA A 143 8.20 8.46 -14.85
N LEU A 144 6.94 8.75 -14.50
CA LEU A 144 6.19 8.03 -13.48
C LEU A 144 5.78 6.64 -13.94
N TYR A 145 5.30 6.51 -15.19
CA TYR A 145 4.98 5.21 -15.76
C TYR A 145 6.24 4.36 -15.95
N ALA A 146 7.34 4.91 -16.45
CA ALA A 146 8.61 4.19 -16.56
C ALA A 146 9.10 3.66 -15.20
N ARG A 147 8.95 4.46 -14.14
CA ARG A 147 9.25 4.01 -12.77
C ARG A 147 8.38 2.82 -12.35
N THR A 148 7.08 2.92 -12.57
CA THR A 148 6.11 1.85 -12.25
C THR A 148 6.42 0.57 -13.02
N ILE A 149 6.76 0.68 -14.30
CA ILE A 149 7.12 -0.45 -15.17
C ILE A 149 8.39 -1.13 -14.64
N ASN A 150 9.44 -0.35 -14.38
CA ASN A 150 10.70 -0.89 -13.86
C ASN A 150 10.54 -1.55 -12.48
N ALA A 151 9.69 -0.98 -11.62
CA ALA A 151 9.47 -1.49 -10.27
C ALA A 151 8.58 -2.75 -10.24
N HIS A 152 7.61 -2.88 -11.14
CA HIS A 152 6.49 -3.80 -10.93
C HIS A 152 6.12 -4.68 -12.13
N GLU A 153 6.53 -4.35 -13.36
CA GLU A 153 6.16 -5.10 -14.58
C GLU A 153 7.23 -6.12 -15.01
N GLY A 154 8.34 -6.22 -14.27
CA GLY A 154 9.44 -7.14 -14.61
C GLY A 154 10.12 -6.81 -15.96
N THR A 155 9.92 -5.59 -16.45
CA THR A 155 10.47 -5.10 -17.71
C THR A 155 11.40 -3.93 -17.41
N ARG A 156 12.53 -3.85 -18.11
CA ARG A 156 13.46 -2.72 -18.00
C ARG A 156 13.24 -1.73 -19.13
N VAL A 157 12.91 -0.50 -18.77
CA VAL A 157 12.68 0.62 -19.68
C VAL A 157 13.49 1.83 -19.21
N SER A 158 13.86 2.69 -20.14
CA SER A 158 14.50 3.98 -19.84
C SER A 158 13.64 5.12 -20.37
N VAL A 159 13.95 6.35 -19.95
CA VAL A 159 13.33 7.56 -20.50
C VAL A 159 14.44 8.40 -21.10
N ALA A 160 14.28 8.80 -22.36
CA ALA A 160 15.17 9.75 -23.01
C ALA A 160 14.36 10.63 -23.95
N ALA A 161 14.67 11.93 -23.99
CA ALA A 161 13.95 12.93 -24.79
C ALA A 161 12.41 12.81 -24.62
N ASP A 162 11.96 12.72 -23.36
CA ASP A 162 10.54 12.61 -22.98
C ASP A 162 9.78 11.43 -23.57
N ARG A 163 10.50 10.37 -23.96
CA ARG A 163 9.92 9.14 -24.49
C ARG A 163 10.40 7.93 -23.72
N LEU A 164 9.49 6.96 -23.57
CA LEU A 164 9.82 5.66 -23.01
C LEU A 164 10.57 4.85 -24.05
N LEU A 165 11.74 4.35 -23.69
CA LEU A 165 12.56 3.48 -24.49
C LEU A 165 12.52 2.07 -23.94
N TRP A 166 12.25 1.11 -24.81
CA TRP A 166 12.36 -0.32 -24.51
C TRP A 166 13.21 -0.98 -25.60
N ASN A 167 14.32 -1.61 -25.20
CA ASN A 167 15.34 -2.17 -26.11
C ASN A 167 15.78 -1.15 -27.20
N GLY A 168 15.99 0.11 -26.81
CA GLY A 168 16.42 1.20 -27.70
C GLY A 168 15.33 1.79 -28.61
N ARG A 169 14.11 1.23 -28.62
CA ARG A 169 12.99 1.74 -29.42
C ARG A 169 12.05 2.61 -28.59
N ALA A 170 11.57 3.70 -29.18
CA ALA A 170 10.63 4.61 -28.53
C ALA A 170 9.18 4.13 -28.63
N TYR A 171 8.48 4.14 -27.50
CA TYR A 171 7.07 3.77 -27.39
C TYR A 171 6.23 4.95 -26.90
N ARG A 172 5.04 5.11 -27.49
CA ARG A 172 4.03 6.11 -27.08
C ARG A 172 2.88 5.50 -26.27
N ARG A 173 2.80 4.18 -26.20
CA ARG A 173 1.79 3.45 -25.45
C ARG A 173 2.43 2.29 -24.71
N PHE A 174 1.92 1.99 -23.52
CA PHE A 174 2.31 0.81 -22.75
C PHE A 174 1.08 0.11 -22.19
N ARG A 175 1.07 -1.23 -22.25
CA ARG A 175 -0.01 -2.08 -21.76
C ARG A 175 0.38 -2.71 -20.42
N PHE A 176 -0.31 -2.33 -19.36
CA PHE A 176 -0.05 -2.84 -18.00
C PHE A 176 -0.61 -4.25 -17.82
N ARG A 177 0.09 -5.08 -17.05
CA ARG A 177 -0.31 -6.49 -16.81
C ARG A 177 -0.99 -6.70 -15.45
N LYS A 178 -0.99 -5.67 -14.61
CA LYS A 178 -1.53 -5.67 -13.25
C LYS A 178 -2.49 -4.52 -13.05
N ASP A 179 -3.35 -4.63 -12.05
CA ASP A 179 -4.14 -3.52 -11.54
C ASP A 179 -3.30 -2.70 -10.56
N TYR A 180 -3.43 -1.38 -10.61
CA TYR A 180 -2.61 -0.45 -9.85
C TYR A 180 -3.44 0.54 -9.05
N TYR A 181 -2.83 1.12 -8.01
CA TYR A 181 -3.44 2.10 -7.13
C TYR A 181 -2.48 3.27 -6.90
N TRP A 182 -3.05 4.46 -6.70
CA TRP A 182 -2.28 5.58 -6.17
C TRP A 182 -2.38 5.61 -4.65
N VAL A 183 -1.25 5.47 -3.97
CA VAL A 183 -1.16 5.49 -2.51
C VAL A 183 -0.44 6.74 -2.07
N TYR A 184 -0.96 7.39 -1.04
CA TYR A 184 -0.34 8.54 -0.41
C TYR A 184 -0.05 8.25 1.05
N SER A 185 1.16 8.58 1.49
CA SER A 185 1.60 8.37 2.87
C SER A 185 0.94 9.34 3.84
N GLY A 186 0.24 10.39 3.40
CA GLY A 186 -0.30 11.41 4.32
C GLY A 186 0.73 12.47 4.74
N ASN A 187 2.02 12.31 4.43
CA ASN A 187 3.07 13.27 4.76
C ASN A 187 3.93 13.61 3.53
N PRO A 188 4.02 14.90 3.12
CA PRO A 188 4.81 15.30 1.97
C PRO A 188 6.30 14.91 2.03
N ARG A 189 6.87 14.81 3.24
CA ARG A 189 8.28 14.43 3.46
C ARG A 189 8.49 12.92 3.48
N ASN A 190 7.47 12.14 3.83
CA ASN A 190 7.56 10.68 3.79
C ASN A 190 7.27 10.20 2.37
N LEU A 191 8.32 9.76 1.69
CA LEU A 191 8.29 9.29 0.31
C LEU A 191 8.06 7.77 0.19
N GLN A 192 7.63 7.07 1.24
CA GLN A 192 7.19 5.67 1.15
C GLN A 192 5.77 5.59 0.56
N ASP A 193 5.59 6.12 -0.65
CA ASP A 193 4.32 6.15 -1.36
C ASP A 193 4.50 6.29 -2.87
N SER A 194 3.38 6.45 -3.60
CA SER A 194 3.39 6.43 -5.07
C SER A 194 4.22 7.53 -5.72
N ARG A 195 4.55 8.61 -5.01
CA ARG A 195 5.42 9.68 -5.54
C ARG A 195 6.86 9.20 -5.72
N ALA A 196 7.29 8.25 -4.90
CA ALA A 196 8.63 7.70 -4.96
C ALA A 196 8.70 6.34 -5.64
N MET A 197 7.70 5.47 -5.47
CA MET A 197 7.74 4.10 -6.02
C MET A 197 6.99 3.95 -7.36
N GLY A 198 6.16 4.93 -7.74
CA GLY A 198 5.20 4.76 -8.82
C GLY A 198 3.88 4.16 -8.32
N PHE A 199 3.03 3.69 -9.23
CA PHE A 199 1.76 3.12 -8.78
C PHE A 199 1.94 1.80 -8.04
N LEU A 200 1.19 1.61 -6.96
CA LEU A 200 1.25 0.39 -6.15
C LEU A 200 0.46 -0.73 -6.84
N PRO A 201 1.07 -1.89 -7.17
CA PRO A 201 0.32 -2.98 -7.76
C PRO A 201 -0.62 -3.63 -6.73
N ALA A 202 -1.81 -4.06 -7.17
CA ALA A 202 -2.82 -4.68 -6.32
C ALA A 202 -2.27 -5.85 -5.48
N GLN A 203 -1.33 -6.61 -6.03
CA GLN A 203 -0.68 -7.72 -5.33
C GLN A 203 0.17 -7.28 -4.13
N ALA A 204 0.69 -6.06 -4.09
CA ALA A 204 1.51 -5.57 -2.97
C ALA A 204 0.68 -5.21 -1.74
N ILE A 205 -0.63 -4.95 -1.89
CA ILE A 205 -1.52 -4.65 -0.76
C ILE A 205 -1.68 -5.91 0.11
N THR A 206 -1.39 -5.83 1.39
CA THR A 206 -1.48 -6.96 2.33
C THR A 206 -2.79 -7.00 3.10
N GLY A 207 -3.45 -5.86 3.29
CA GLY A 207 -4.74 -5.76 3.97
C GLY A 207 -5.20 -4.34 4.20
N GLN A 208 -6.38 -4.19 4.79
CA GLN A 208 -6.93 -2.88 5.14
C GLN A 208 -6.54 -2.50 6.57
N ALA A 209 -5.90 -1.36 6.73
CA ALA A 209 -5.60 -0.77 8.03
C ALA A 209 -6.84 -0.03 8.56
N THR A 210 -7.36 -0.42 9.73
CA THR A 210 -8.68 0.05 10.20
C THR A 210 -8.68 0.78 11.52
N THR A 211 -7.78 0.41 12.42
CA THR A 211 -7.88 0.83 13.82
C THR A 211 -6.49 1.03 14.38
N LEU A 212 -6.26 2.15 15.03
CA LEU A 212 -5.10 2.34 15.88
C LEU A 212 -5.35 1.54 17.16
N LEU A 213 -4.70 0.39 17.30
CA LEU A 213 -4.91 -0.49 18.43
C LEU A 213 -4.39 0.17 19.71
N TYR A 214 -3.14 0.64 19.69
CA TYR A 214 -2.55 1.45 20.74
C TYR A 214 -1.33 2.22 20.21
N SER A 215 -0.92 3.27 20.92
CA SER A 215 0.22 4.11 20.55
C SER A 215 1.17 4.27 21.74
N LEU A 216 2.46 4.03 21.52
CA LEU A 216 3.51 4.27 22.50
C LEU A 216 4.49 5.33 22.00
N ASP A 217 4.58 6.45 22.69
CA ASP A 217 5.54 7.49 22.39
C ASP A 217 6.98 7.00 22.64
N PRO A 218 7.85 6.95 21.62
CA PRO A 218 9.23 6.53 21.82
C PRO A 218 10.08 7.57 22.54
N ALA A 219 9.68 8.84 22.60
CA ALA A 219 10.43 9.91 23.26
C ALA A 219 10.14 10.02 24.77
N GLN A 220 9.12 9.31 25.27
CA GLN A 220 8.72 9.35 26.67
C GLN A 220 9.29 8.15 27.45
N PRO A 221 9.52 8.28 28.78
CA PRO A 221 9.88 7.16 29.62
C PRO A 221 8.74 6.14 29.70
N TRP A 222 9.06 4.87 29.95
CA TRP A 222 8.13 3.72 29.81
C TRP A 222 6.76 3.91 30.47
N TYR A 223 6.69 4.60 31.61
CA TYR A 223 5.47 4.86 32.37
C TYR A 223 4.58 5.99 31.80
N ARG A 224 5.06 6.79 30.85
CA ARG A 224 4.32 7.87 30.16
C ARG A 224 4.21 7.68 28.65
N ARG A 225 4.61 6.53 28.11
CA ARG A 225 4.59 6.27 26.66
C ARG A 225 3.17 6.16 26.10
N LEU A 226 2.20 5.69 26.88
CA LEU A 226 0.88 5.38 26.36
C LEU A 226 0.13 6.66 25.95
N ARG A 227 -0.14 6.82 24.65
CA ARG A 227 -1.02 7.89 24.14
C ARG A 227 -2.47 7.42 24.18
N ALA A 228 -3.08 7.43 25.37
CA ALA A 228 -4.41 6.86 25.62
C ALA A 228 -5.51 7.39 24.67
N ALA A 229 -5.46 8.67 24.32
CA ALA A 229 -6.42 9.31 23.41
C ALA A 229 -6.44 8.74 21.97
N ARG A 230 -5.41 7.96 21.59
CA ARG A 230 -5.32 7.32 20.27
C ARG A 230 -5.70 5.84 20.30
N THR A 231 -5.72 5.22 21.47
CA THR A 231 -5.96 3.77 21.63
C THR A 231 -7.39 3.43 21.19
N PHE A 232 -7.54 2.37 20.40
CA PHE A 232 -8.79 1.93 19.76
C PHE A 232 -9.49 2.96 18.88
N SER A 233 -8.80 4.00 18.40
CA SER A 233 -9.39 4.95 17.47
C SER A 233 -9.46 4.37 16.05
N PRO A 234 -10.50 4.68 15.27
CA PRO A 234 -10.52 4.32 13.86
C PRO A 234 -9.39 5.05 13.12
N LEU A 235 -8.69 4.33 12.23
CA LEU A 235 -7.84 4.99 11.24
C LEU A 235 -8.78 5.75 10.30
N GLY A 236 -8.48 7.04 10.09
CA GLY A 236 -9.41 8.02 9.52
C GLY A 236 -10.29 7.52 8.37
N GLY A 237 -11.56 7.93 8.40
CA GLY A 237 -12.48 7.86 7.26
C GLY A 237 -12.04 8.81 6.14
N LYS A 238 -12.71 8.71 4.98
CA LYS A 238 -12.40 9.44 3.74
C LYS A 238 -11.96 10.89 4.03
N PRO A 239 -10.82 11.34 3.45
CA PRO A 239 -10.34 12.70 3.61
C PRO A 239 -11.34 13.74 3.10
#